data_AF-A0A087MBQ8-F1
#
_entry.id   AF-A0A087MBQ8-F1
#
_cell.length_a   1.000
_cell.length_b   1.000
_cell.length_c   1.000
_cell.angle_alpha   90.00
_cell.angle_beta   90.00
_cell.angle_gamma   90.00
#
_symmetry.space_group_name_H-M   'P 1'
#
loop_
_entity.id
_entity.type
_entity.pdbx_description
1 polymer ?
#
loop_
_entity_poly.entity_id
_entity_poly.type
_entity_poly.pdbx_seq_one_letter_code
_entity_poly.pdbx_strand_id
1 'polypeptide(L)'
;MVYILIQGSMMTIKLRLILAAILSMLVVALVIGVSFITINAVQIKGELYTKIILSKDLLADILPPPEHIIETRLITYAMLTSDTAQIAELKTKLLALKKEFMNRQAYWFESDVESSMKKLVLNEVKNSALSYFEITEKEFLPAIDTHDLNKAQALVLGKLKTAYDTHRNYVDQLVILANQEAQKDEARADSALQRGFITLLLTAFLGVFLLLSILALTSRSILKNINRLKSIAESLASEQGDLSNRLAIVSSDEIAQTSRNFNLLFDKFEQNVLLAKEEEKKIKEANEQIHQHMKRSQLMISLTDLMSEGAIHGSLAIQPTMQTTIGTLQSILKLNDQTSIVVQNVHQSTAINILKQNAETMVESSESTETYVKASVQEVECFKESLGELTTNANAIRRENLLISYDIFIELAKLDHIIFKLNAYNTLFKNDAKTTFGDHHQCRLG
;
A
#
# COMPACT_ATOMS: atom_id res chain seq x y z
N MET A 1 -25.75 8.72 -10.82
CA MET A 1 -24.59 9.13 -11.64
C MET A 1 -23.23 8.90 -10.96
N VAL A 2 -23.06 9.21 -9.66
CA VAL A 2 -21.79 8.94 -8.93
C VAL A 2 -21.46 7.45 -8.79
N TYR A 3 -22.46 6.57 -8.70
CA TYR A 3 -22.28 5.12 -8.55
C TYR A 3 -21.56 4.46 -9.75
N ILE A 4 -21.75 4.99 -10.96
CA ILE A 4 -21.17 4.44 -12.19
C ILE A 4 -19.71 4.90 -12.35
N LEU A 5 -19.37 6.11 -11.90
CA LEU A 5 -18.00 6.64 -11.97
C LEU A 5 -17.02 5.91 -11.03
N ILE A 6 -17.49 5.31 -9.94
CA ILE A 6 -16.62 4.67 -8.94
C ILE A 6 -16.34 3.19 -9.28
N GLN A 7 -17.23 2.50 -9.99
CA GLN A 7 -17.03 1.08 -10.33
C GLN A 7 -16.38 0.83 -11.70
N GLY A 8 -16.49 1.76 -12.66
CA GLY A 8 -15.97 1.56 -14.03
C GLY A 8 -14.67 2.30 -14.35
N SER A 9 -14.08 3.00 -13.38
CA SER A 9 -13.00 3.94 -13.65
C SER A 9 -11.61 3.36 -13.36
N MET A 10 -10.73 3.45 -14.37
CA MET A 10 -9.28 3.20 -14.34
C MET A 10 -8.51 4.12 -13.37
N MET A 11 -9.10 4.53 -12.24
CA MET A 11 -8.49 5.42 -11.27
C MET A 11 -7.82 4.65 -10.14
N THR A 12 -6.60 5.09 -9.82
CA THR A 12 -5.78 4.59 -8.71
C THR A 12 -6.44 4.85 -7.34
N ILE A 13 -6.07 4.06 -6.33
CA ILE A 13 -6.55 4.23 -4.96
C ILE A 13 -6.14 5.60 -4.43
N LYS A 14 -4.91 6.05 -4.72
CA LYS A 14 -4.42 7.38 -4.34
C LYS A 14 -5.33 8.50 -4.84
N LEU A 15 -5.72 8.47 -6.12
CA LEU A 15 -6.57 9.51 -6.69
C LEU A 15 -7.97 9.54 -6.07
N ARG A 16 -8.54 8.37 -5.75
CA ARG A 16 -9.83 8.27 -5.04
C ARG A 16 -9.77 8.91 -3.65
N LEU A 17 -8.68 8.69 -2.90
CA LEU A 17 -8.47 9.29 -1.59
C LEU A 17 -8.27 10.81 -1.67
N ILE A 18 -7.49 11.29 -2.66
CA ILE A 18 -7.29 12.73 -2.90
C ILE A 18 -8.62 13.42 -3.23
N LEU A 19 -9.42 12.84 -4.13
CA LEU A 19 -10.73 13.40 -4.47
C LEU A 19 -11.69 13.41 -3.28
N ALA A 20 -11.68 12.37 -2.44
CA ALA A 20 -12.46 12.36 -1.21
C ALA A 20 -12.03 13.47 -0.23
N ALA A 21 -10.72 13.71 -0.09
CA ALA A 21 -10.18 14.79 0.75
C ALA A 21 -10.55 16.19 0.22
N ILE A 22 -10.39 16.42 -1.09
CA ILE A 22 -10.77 17.69 -1.74
C ILE A 22 -12.26 17.94 -1.57
N LEU A 23 -13.09 16.92 -1.79
CA LEU A 23 -14.53 17.03 -1.63
C LEU A 23 -14.93 17.31 -0.17
N SER A 24 -14.25 16.71 0.80
CA SER A 24 -14.44 17.03 2.22
C SER A 24 -14.13 18.49 2.52
N MET A 25 -13.04 19.01 1.96
CA MET A 25 -12.68 20.42 2.12
C MET A 25 -13.73 21.35 1.48
N LEU A 26 -14.25 20.98 0.31
CA LEU A 26 -15.33 21.71 -0.36
C LEU A 26 -16.64 21.71 0.45
N VAL A 27 -17.02 20.58 1.04
CA VAL A 27 -18.20 20.48 1.91
C VAL A 27 -18.06 21.39 3.12
N VAL A 28 -16.89 21.37 3.79
CA VAL A 28 -16.62 22.25 4.94
C VAL A 28 -16.65 23.73 4.52
N ALA A 29 -16.00 24.08 3.41
CA ALA A 29 -16.02 25.45 2.90
C ALA A 29 -17.44 25.93 2.55
N LEU A 30 -18.28 25.05 1.98
CA LEU A 30 -19.67 25.34 1.67
C LEU A 30 -20.48 25.62 2.95
N VAL A 31 -20.33 24.77 3.98
CA VAL A 31 -21.01 24.96 5.27
C VAL A 31 -20.59 26.27 5.93
N ILE A 32 -19.29 26.59 5.92
CA ILE A 32 -18.76 27.85 6.43
C ILE A 32 -19.36 29.03 5.65
N GLY A 33 -19.41 28.96 4.32
CA GLY A 33 -19.98 30.00 3.47
C GLY A 33 -21.46 30.26 3.76
N VAL A 34 -22.27 29.19 3.86
CA VAL A 34 -23.69 29.29 4.22
C VAL A 34 -23.87 29.85 5.63
N SER A 35 -23.04 29.43 6.58
CA SER A 35 -23.05 29.94 7.95
C SER A 35 -22.72 31.44 7.99
N PHE A 36 -21.72 31.89 7.23
CA PHE A 36 -21.33 33.29 7.18
C PHE A 36 -22.44 34.18 6.62
N ILE A 37 -23.08 33.77 5.52
CA ILE A 37 -24.23 34.48 4.94
C ILE A 37 -25.39 34.55 5.94
N THR A 38 -25.68 33.43 6.62
CA THR A 38 -26.77 33.35 7.61
C THR A 38 -26.50 34.25 8.81
N ILE A 39 -25.29 34.21 9.38
CA ILE A 39 -24.92 35.05 10.53
C ILE A 39 -25.04 36.54 10.19
N ASN A 40 -24.55 36.97 9.03
CA ASN A 40 -24.61 38.37 8.63
C ASN A 40 -26.05 38.86 8.40
N ALA A 41 -26.94 38.00 7.91
CA ALA A 41 -28.36 38.34 7.76
C ALA A 41 -29.11 38.43 9.11
N VAL A 42 -28.54 37.88 10.19
CA VAL A 42 -29.24 37.60 11.46
C VAL A 42 -28.76 38.46 12.63
N GLN A 43 -27.78 39.35 12.43
CA GLN A 43 -27.22 40.22 13.50
C GLN A 43 -28.24 41.14 14.21
N ILE A 44 -29.48 41.20 13.72
CA ILE A 44 -30.58 42.06 14.15
C ILE A 44 -31.34 41.53 15.39
N LYS A 45 -30.93 40.43 16.03
CA LYS A 45 -31.55 39.93 17.28
C LYS A 45 -30.53 39.51 18.35
N GLY A 46 -29.28 39.96 18.22
CA GLY A 46 -28.26 39.77 19.25
C GLY A 46 -28.54 40.61 20.51
N GLU A 47 -27.98 40.21 21.64
CA GLU A 47 -28.14 40.91 22.93
C GLU A 47 -27.80 42.42 22.83
N LEU A 48 -26.79 42.76 22.04
CA LEU A 48 -26.39 44.14 21.79
C LEU A 48 -27.48 44.92 21.04
N TYR A 49 -28.12 44.31 20.04
CA TYR A 49 -29.20 44.94 19.29
C TYR A 49 -30.43 45.18 20.18
N THR A 50 -30.79 44.21 21.01
CA THR A 50 -31.88 44.37 22.00
C THR A 50 -31.60 45.53 22.96
N LYS A 51 -30.36 45.71 23.42
CA LYS A 51 -29.96 46.86 24.24
C LYS A 51 -30.10 48.20 23.50
N ILE A 52 -29.79 48.23 22.21
CA ILE A 52 -29.95 49.43 21.38
C ILE A 52 -31.43 49.78 21.22
N ILE A 53 -32.30 48.80 20.93
CA ILE A 53 -33.75 49.02 20.85
C ILE A 53 -34.28 49.54 22.19
N LEU A 54 -33.96 48.87 23.31
CA LEU A 54 -34.43 49.29 24.63
C LEU A 54 -34.07 50.75 24.95
N SER A 55 -32.86 51.16 24.56
CA SER A 55 -32.41 52.55 24.74
C SER A 55 -33.17 53.53 23.84
N LYS A 56 -33.54 53.11 22.62
CA LYS A 56 -34.36 53.92 21.70
C LYS A 56 -35.81 54.03 22.16
N ASP A 57 -36.39 52.95 22.67
CA ASP A 57 -37.75 52.92 23.20
C ASP A 57 -37.87 53.82 24.43
N LEU A 58 -36.91 53.73 25.36
CA LEU A 58 -36.86 54.62 26.53
C LEU A 58 -36.72 56.09 26.12
N LEU A 59 -35.92 56.39 25.08
CA LEU A 59 -35.80 57.76 24.58
C LEU A 59 -37.13 58.26 23.99
N ALA A 60 -37.88 57.41 23.30
CA ALA A 60 -39.19 57.72 22.74
C ALA A 60 -40.27 57.93 23.82
N ASP A 61 -40.18 57.24 24.95
CA ASP A 61 -41.09 57.43 26.10
C ASP A 61 -40.85 58.76 26.83
N ILE A 62 -39.60 59.25 26.84
CA ILE A 62 -39.21 60.44 27.60
C ILE A 62 -39.33 61.73 26.76
N LEU A 63 -38.92 61.69 25.50
CA LEU A 63 -38.85 62.88 24.65
C LEU A 63 -40.10 63.00 23.76
N PRO A 64 -40.86 64.11 23.85
CA PRO A 64 -42.01 64.30 22.97
C PRO A 64 -41.56 64.32 21.50
N PRO A 65 -42.19 63.52 20.62
CA PRO A 65 -41.78 63.42 19.23
C PRO A 65 -42.06 64.73 18.49
N PRO A 66 -41.05 65.35 17.83
CA PRO A 66 -41.20 66.65 17.17
C PRO A 66 -42.30 66.67 16.11
N GLU A 67 -42.50 65.55 15.41
CA GLU A 67 -43.51 65.39 14.36
C GLU A 67 -44.95 65.38 14.88
N HIS A 68 -45.19 65.28 16.20
CA HIS A 68 -46.54 65.23 16.78
C HIS A 68 -47.08 66.62 17.18
N ILE A 69 -46.24 67.65 17.26
CA ILE A 69 -46.56 69.05 17.66
C ILE A 69 -47.41 69.19 18.95
N ILE A 70 -47.50 68.17 19.80
CA ILE A 70 -48.31 68.19 21.03
C ILE A 70 -47.80 69.27 22.00
N GLU A 71 -46.49 69.45 22.07
CA GLU A 71 -45.88 70.48 22.92
C GLU A 71 -46.16 71.88 22.38
N THR A 72 -46.12 72.07 21.05
CA THR A 72 -46.56 73.30 20.39
C THR A 72 -48.00 73.64 20.77
N ARG A 73 -48.89 72.64 20.78
CA ARG A 73 -50.27 72.83 21.24
C ARG A 73 -50.32 73.23 22.71
N LEU A 74 -49.62 72.53 23.60
CA LEU A 74 -49.59 72.84 25.02
C LEU A 74 -49.14 74.28 25.30
N ILE A 75 -48.13 74.76 24.56
CA ILE A 75 -47.65 76.15 24.67
C ILE A 75 -48.75 77.15 24.32
N THR A 76 -49.55 76.90 23.28
CA THR A 76 -50.67 77.81 22.94
C THR A 76 -51.73 77.88 24.05
N TYR A 77 -51.97 76.79 24.78
CA TYR A 77 -52.84 76.82 25.97
C TYR A 77 -52.18 77.57 27.13
N ALA A 78 -50.90 77.32 27.40
CA ALA A 78 -50.16 77.97 28.49
C ALA A 78 -50.11 79.50 28.31
N MET A 79 -49.95 79.99 27.07
CA MET A 79 -49.93 81.42 26.77
C MET A 79 -51.24 82.14 27.17
N LEU A 80 -52.38 81.45 27.26
CA LEU A 80 -53.66 82.07 27.67
C LEU A 80 -53.69 82.49 29.15
N THR A 81 -52.85 81.89 29.99
CA THR A 81 -52.83 82.10 31.45
C THR A 81 -51.48 82.62 31.96
N SER A 82 -50.56 82.96 31.05
CA SER A 82 -49.19 83.37 31.36
C SER A 82 -49.05 84.90 31.47
N ASP A 83 -48.07 85.36 32.24
CA ASP A 83 -47.68 86.78 32.26
C ASP A 83 -46.78 87.16 31.08
N THR A 84 -46.45 88.45 30.92
CA THR A 84 -45.66 88.97 29.80
C THR A 84 -44.25 88.35 29.70
N ALA A 85 -43.60 88.05 30.83
CA ALA A 85 -42.26 87.45 30.84
C ALA A 85 -42.33 85.98 30.41
N GLN A 86 -43.30 85.23 30.94
CA GLN A 86 -43.57 83.85 30.57
C GLN A 86 -43.97 83.73 29.09
N ILE A 87 -44.79 84.65 28.57
CA ILE A 87 -45.15 84.69 27.14
C ILE A 87 -43.92 84.84 26.26
N ALA A 88 -42.95 85.69 26.63
CA ALA A 88 -41.71 85.86 25.85
C ALA A 88 -40.87 84.57 25.80
N GLU A 89 -40.76 83.86 26.92
CA GLU A 89 -40.10 82.55 26.99
C GLU A 89 -40.82 81.50 26.13
N LEU A 90 -42.15 81.42 26.26
CA LEU A 90 -42.98 80.50 25.50
C LEU A 90 -42.91 80.76 23.98
N LYS A 91 -42.79 82.02 23.54
CA LYS A 91 -42.55 82.35 22.13
C LYS A 91 -41.20 81.85 21.64
N THR A 92 -40.16 81.97 22.47
CA THR A 92 -38.82 81.45 22.15
C THR A 92 -38.87 79.93 22.00
N LYS A 93 -39.57 79.25 22.91
CA LYS A 93 -39.77 77.79 22.85
C LYS A 93 -40.60 77.37 21.63
N LEU A 94 -41.64 78.12 21.28
CA LEU A 94 -42.44 77.88 20.07
C LEU A 94 -41.59 77.93 18.79
N LEU A 95 -40.71 78.93 18.67
CA LEU A 95 -39.78 79.05 17.55
C LEU A 95 -38.78 77.88 17.50
N ALA A 96 -38.28 77.43 18.66
CA ALA A 96 -37.41 76.27 18.75
C ALA A 96 -38.13 74.99 18.28
N LEU A 97 -39.37 74.75 18.74
CA LEU A 97 -40.16 73.59 18.31
C LEU A 97 -40.46 73.60 16.81
N LYS A 98 -40.78 74.76 16.22
CA LYS A 98 -40.96 74.89 14.77
C LYS A 98 -39.67 74.55 14.01
N LYS A 99 -38.52 75.00 14.52
CA LYS A 99 -37.21 74.68 13.94
C LYS A 99 -36.90 73.18 14.03
N GLU A 100 -37.15 72.55 15.18
CA GLU A 100 -36.97 71.11 15.38
C GLU A 100 -37.85 70.28 14.45
N PHE A 101 -39.12 70.67 14.30
CA PHE A 101 -40.04 70.07 13.34
C PHE A 101 -39.48 70.15 11.90
N MET A 102 -39.05 71.34 11.48
CA MET A 102 -38.48 71.52 10.13
C MET A 102 -37.18 70.72 9.92
N ASN A 103 -36.34 70.61 10.94
CA ASN A 103 -35.13 69.79 10.88
C ASN A 103 -35.47 68.29 10.74
N ARG A 104 -36.51 67.81 11.43
CA ARG A 104 -36.97 66.42 11.29
C ARG A 104 -37.59 66.15 9.92
N GLN A 105 -38.33 67.10 9.37
CA GLN A 105 -38.83 67.02 7.99
C GLN A 105 -37.69 66.92 6.96
N ALA A 106 -36.59 67.65 7.15
CA ALA A 106 -35.39 67.50 6.31
C ALA A 106 -34.73 66.13 6.47
N TYR A 107 -34.60 65.64 7.71
CA TYR A 107 -34.08 64.30 7.99
C TYR A 107 -34.91 63.20 7.31
N TRP A 108 -36.25 63.25 7.42
CA TRP A 108 -37.11 62.26 6.79
C TRP A 108 -37.11 62.34 5.26
N PHE A 109 -36.90 63.53 4.69
CA PHE A 109 -36.71 63.72 3.25
C PHE A 109 -35.49 62.96 2.72
N GLU A 110 -34.40 62.95 3.47
CA GLU A 110 -33.16 62.24 3.11
C GLU A 110 -33.17 60.74 3.47
N SER A 111 -34.09 60.30 4.33
CA SER A 111 -34.15 58.91 4.82
C SER A 111 -34.62 57.89 3.78
N ASP A 112 -34.26 56.61 4.00
CA ASP A 112 -34.72 55.45 3.21
C ASP A 112 -36.05 54.86 3.71
N VAL A 113 -36.88 55.66 4.38
CA VAL A 113 -38.23 55.23 4.80
C VAL A 113 -39.07 54.81 3.59
N GLU A 114 -39.87 53.77 3.78
CA GLU A 114 -40.78 53.23 2.77
C GLU A 114 -41.64 54.33 2.12
N SER A 115 -41.86 54.18 0.82
CA SER A 115 -42.46 55.21 -0.04
C SER A 115 -43.81 55.76 0.45
N SER A 116 -44.70 54.92 0.98
CA SER A 116 -46.02 55.33 1.47
C SER A 116 -45.91 56.14 2.77
N MET A 117 -45.08 55.69 3.71
CA MET A 117 -44.80 56.43 4.95
C MET A 117 -44.10 57.76 4.68
N LYS A 118 -43.09 57.76 3.80
CA LYS A 118 -42.34 58.96 3.41
C LYS A 118 -43.25 60.01 2.81
N LYS A 119 -44.19 59.60 1.95
CA LYS A 119 -45.17 60.50 1.34
C LYS A 119 -46.15 61.08 2.37
N LEU A 120 -46.58 60.29 3.35
CA LEU A 120 -47.48 60.73 4.43
C LEU A 120 -46.80 61.76 5.35
N VAL A 121 -45.54 61.51 5.76
CA VAL A 121 -44.74 62.41 6.60
C VAL A 121 -44.48 63.75 5.90
N LEU A 122 -44.00 63.69 4.66
CA LEU A 122 -43.51 64.87 3.95
C LEU A 122 -44.60 65.74 3.33
N ASN A 123 -45.82 65.20 3.20
CA ASN A 123 -46.96 65.93 2.65
C ASN A 123 -48.00 66.19 3.74
N GLU A 124 -48.73 65.17 4.18
CA GLU A 124 -49.91 65.37 5.04
C GLU A 124 -49.53 65.84 6.45
N VAL A 125 -48.58 65.17 7.11
CA VAL A 125 -48.09 65.56 8.44
C VAL A 125 -47.41 66.92 8.39
N LYS A 126 -46.57 67.15 7.38
CA LYS A 126 -45.92 68.44 7.13
C LYS A 126 -46.91 69.59 6.94
N ASN A 127 -47.83 69.46 5.99
CA ASN A 127 -48.74 70.54 5.62
C ASN A 127 -49.73 70.85 6.75
N SER A 128 -50.21 69.83 7.46
CA SER A 128 -51.10 70.01 8.61
C SER A 128 -50.41 70.73 9.78
N ALA A 129 -49.14 70.38 10.08
CA ALA A 129 -48.35 71.09 11.08
C ALA A 129 -48.05 72.53 10.68
N LEU A 130 -47.66 72.77 9.43
CA LEU A 130 -47.39 74.13 8.93
C LEU A 130 -48.64 75.01 8.98
N SER A 131 -49.82 74.46 8.71
CA SER A 131 -51.09 75.17 8.88
C SER A 131 -51.33 75.58 10.35
N TYR A 132 -51.04 74.69 11.31
CA TYR A 132 -51.11 75.01 12.74
C TYR A 132 -50.14 76.15 13.10
N PHE A 133 -48.88 76.07 12.66
CA PHE A 133 -47.88 77.12 12.89
C PHE A 133 -48.29 78.46 12.24
N GLU A 134 -48.87 78.43 11.04
CA GLU A 134 -49.31 79.64 10.34
C GLU A 134 -50.45 80.35 11.08
N ILE A 135 -51.46 79.62 11.56
CA ILE A 135 -52.55 80.18 12.38
C ILE A 135 -51.97 80.74 13.69
N THR A 136 -51.02 80.02 14.28
CA THR A 136 -50.35 80.45 15.51
C THR A 136 -49.62 81.78 15.30
N GLU A 137 -48.82 81.90 14.24
CA GLU A 137 -47.99 83.08 13.97
C GLU A 137 -48.79 84.29 13.46
N LYS A 138 -49.79 84.07 12.61
CA LYS A 138 -50.52 85.16 11.94
C LYS A 138 -51.76 85.65 12.69
N GLU A 139 -52.41 84.79 13.47
CA GLU A 139 -53.67 85.14 14.15
C GLU A 139 -53.54 85.12 15.67
N PHE A 140 -52.92 84.07 16.24
CA PHE A 140 -52.88 83.86 17.68
C PHE A 140 -51.83 84.72 18.39
N LEU A 141 -50.57 84.74 17.94
CA LEU A 141 -49.52 85.55 18.54
C LEU A 141 -49.86 87.06 18.55
N PRO A 142 -50.41 87.65 17.47
CA PRO A 142 -50.89 89.02 17.51
C PRO A 142 -52.00 89.26 18.54
N ALA A 143 -52.93 88.32 18.70
CA ALA A 143 -53.99 88.44 19.72
C ALA A 143 -53.43 88.40 21.15
N ILE A 144 -52.42 87.56 21.39
CA ILE A 144 -51.68 87.53 22.66
C ILE A 144 -50.92 88.85 22.88
N ASP A 145 -50.27 89.39 21.85
CA ASP A 145 -49.54 90.66 21.94
C ASP A 145 -50.45 91.86 22.23
N THR A 146 -51.64 91.90 21.62
CA THR A 146 -52.65 92.93 21.89
C THR A 146 -53.45 92.68 23.18
N HIS A 147 -53.11 91.65 23.96
CA HIS A 147 -53.83 91.24 25.18
C HIS A 147 -55.33 90.95 24.96
N ASP A 148 -55.71 90.53 23.75
CA ASP A 148 -57.09 90.14 23.42
C ASP A 148 -57.30 88.65 23.74
N LEU A 149 -57.48 88.35 25.03
CA LEU A 149 -57.61 86.99 25.54
C LEU A 149 -58.88 86.28 25.02
N ASN A 150 -59.96 87.02 24.77
CA ASN A 150 -61.20 86.45 24.23
C ASN A 150 -60.98 85.91 22.82
N LYS A 151 -60.31 86.68 21.96
CA LYS A 151 -59.96 86.24 20.60
C LYS A 151 -58.93 85.11 20.63
N ALA A 152 -57.91 85.19 21.48
CA ALA A 152 -56.91 84.14 21.64
C ALA A 152 -57.54 82.81 22.08
N GLN A 153 -58.46 82.84 23.05
CA GLN A 153 -59.17 81.67 23.53
C GLN A 153 -60.10 81.06 22.46
N ALA A 154 -60.81 81.91 21.70
CA ALA A 154 -61.64 81.46 20.58
C ALA A 154 -60.82 80.76 19.48
N LEU A 155 -59.60 81.24 19.21
CA LEU A 155 -58.68 80.60 18.26
C LEU A 155 -58.19 79.23 18.76
N VAL A 156 -57.79 79.13 20.03
CA VAL A 156 -57.30 77.89 20.65
C VAL A 156 -58.38 76.80 20.67
N LEU A 157 -59.62 77.15 21.03
CA LEU A 157 -60.73 76.21 21.11
C LEU A 157 -61.40 75.92 19.76
N GLY A 158 -61.20 76.80 18.77
CA GLY A 158 -61.75 76.70 17.42
C GLY A 158 -60.71 76.27 16.38
N LYS A 159 -60.16 77.24 15.64
CA LYS A 159 -59.27 77.00 14.49
C LYS A 159 -58.05 76.15 14.82
N LEU A 160 -57.33 76.47 15.90
CA LEU A 160 -56.13 75.74 16.31
C LEU A 160 -56.49 74.32 16.78
N LYS A 161 -57.62 74.14 17.48
CA LYS A 161 -58.11 72.81 17.84
C LYS A 161 -58.32 71.96 16.59
N THR A 162 -59.05 72.47 15.60
CA THR A 162 -59.31 71.74 14.34
C THR A 162 -58.02 71.45 13.55
N ALA A 163 -57.11 72.42 13.46
CA ALA A 163 -55.83 72.23 12.78
C ALA A 163 -54.99 71.12 13.45
N TYR A 164 -54.93 71.11 14.78
CA TYR A 164 -54.24 70.06 15.51
C TYR A 164 -54.93 68.70 15.39
N ASP A 165 -56.26 68.63 15.47
CA ASP A 165 -56.98 67.37 15.39
C ASP A 165 -56.78 66.73 14.00
N THR A 166 -56.74 67.54 12.94
CA THR A 166 -56.35 67.12 11.58
C THR A 166 -54.92 66.58 11.55
N HIS A 167 -53.96 67.32 12.12
CA HIS A 167 -52.57 66.89 12.17
C HIS A 167 -52.40 65.57 12.95
N ARG A 168 -53.04 65.47 14.12
CA ARG A 168 -53.03 64.27 14.96
C ARG A 168 -53.58 63.07 14.20
N ASN A 169 -54.65 63.21 13.42
CA ASN A 169 -55.19 62.11 12.64
C ASN A 169 -54.16 61.56 11.63
N TYR A 170 -53.41 62.43 10.95
CA TYR A 170 -52.34 61.98 10.06
C TYR A 170 -51.17 61.34 10.79
N VAL A 171 -50.81 61.84 11.98
CA VAL A 171 -49.81 61.21 12.85
C VAL A 171 -50.29 59.82 13.32
N ASP A 172 -51.54 59.67 13.74
CA ASP A 172 -52.13 58.40 14.15
C ASP A 172 -52.11 57.38 12.99
N GLN A 173 -52.44 57.81 11.77
CA GLN A 173 -52.32 56.98 10.56
C GLN A 173 -50.86 56.56 10.28
N LEU A 174 -49.91 57.49 10.45
CA LEU A 174 -48.50 57.20 10.29
C LEU A 174 -48.01 56.16 11.31
N VAL A 175 -48.45 56.27 12.57
CA VAL A 175 -48.12 55.31 13.63
C VAL A 175 -48.65 53.91 13.28
N ILE A 176 -49.87 53.81 12.73
CA ILE A 176 -50.43 52.53 12.27
C ILE A 176 -49.57 51.94 11.15
N LEU A 177 -49.22 52.73 10.13
CA LEU A 177 -48.39 52.27 9.02
C LEU A 177 -46.98 51.87 9.47
N ALA A 178 -46.36 52.66 10.35
CA ALA A 178 -45.04 52.37 10.90
C ALA A 178 -45.02 51.06 11.69
N ASN A 179 -46.03 50.81 12.53
CA ASN A 179 -46.16 49.55 13.26
C ASN A 179 -46.39 48.36 12.32
N GLN A 180 -47.21 48.52 11.27
CA GLN A 180 -47.42 47.47 10.28
C GLN A 180 -46.14 47.13 9.52
N GLU A 181 -45.35 48.13 9.14
CA GLU A 181 -44.08 47.88 8.44
C GLU A 181 -43.04 47.26 9.37
N ALA A 182 -42.94 47.73 10.62
CA ALA A 182 -42.08 47.12 11.65
C ALA A 182 -42.42 45.64 11.87
N GLN A 183 -43.71 45.29 12.00
CA GLN A 183 -44.13 43.88 12.13
C GLN A 183 -43.79 43.04 10.89
N LYS A 184 -43.90 43.59 9.68
CA LYS A 184 -43.48 42.87 8.46
C LYS A 184 -41.97 42.67 8.44
N ASP A 185 -41.19 43.67 8.83
CA ASP A 185 -39.73 43.59 8.91
C ASP A 185 -39.29 42.53 9.92
N GLU A 186 -39.91 42.50 11.10
CA GLU A 186 -39.68 41.46 12.11
C GLU A 186 -40.03 40.06 11.59
N ALA A 187 -41.21 39.89 10.96
CA ALA A 187 -41.62 38.62 10.40
C ALA A 187 -40.71 38.15 9.24
N ARG A 188 -40.22 39.08 8.40
CA ARG A 188 -39.24 38.79 7.35
C ARG A 188 -37.91 38.35 7.95
N ALA A 189 -37.44 39.02 9.01
CA ALA A 189 -36.23 38.65 9.73
C ALA A 189 -36.35 37.25 10.37
N ASP A 190 -37.47 36.94 11.03
CA ASP A 190 -37.74 35.63 11.63
C ASP A 190 -37.84 34.51 10.60
N SER A 191 -38.49 34.78 9.47
CA SER A 191 -38.57 33.82 8.38
C SER A 191 -37.20 33.58 7.72
N ALA A 192 -36.39 34.63 7.57
CA ALA A 192 -35.02 34.51 7.06
C ALA A 192 -34.13 33.70 8.01
N LEU A 193 -34.29 33.91 9.31
CA LEU A 193 -33.67 33.12 10.40
C LEU A 193 -33.98 31.63 10.27
N GLN A 194 -35.27 31.27 10.25
CA GLN A 194 -35.69 29.87 10.16
C GLN A 194 -35.22 29.21 8.87
N ARG A 195 -35.36 29.89 7.72
CA ARG A 195 -34.87 29.37 6.43
C ARG A 195 -33.36 29.20 6.41
N GLY A 196 -32.61 30.15 6.95
CA GLY A 196 -31.15 30.07 7.06
C GLY A 196 -30.72 28.87 7.90
N PHE A 197 -31.35 28.68 9.07
CA PHE A 197 -31.05 27.55 9.96
C PHE A 197 -31.39 26.19 9.34
N ILE A 198 -32.55 26.07 8.69
CA ILE A 198 -32.96 24.84 7.98
C ILE A 198 -31.99 24.56 6.82
N THR A 199 -31.62 25.59 6.04
CA THR A 199 -30.67 25.44 4.93
C THR A 199 -29.29 25.01 5.43
N LEU A 200 -28.84 25.54 6.56
CA LEU A 200 -27.58 25.15 7.21
C LEU A 200 -27.62 23.69 7.69
N LEU A 201 -28.72 23.26 8.33
CA LEU A 201 -28.88 21.87 8.74
C LEU A 201 -28.94 20.89 7.56
N LEU A 202 -29.69 21.24 6.50
CA LEU A 202 -29.78 20.40 5.29
C LEU A 202 -28.44 20.29 4.58
N THR A 203 -27.69 21.40 4.45
CA THR A 203 -26.37 21.40 3.81
C THR A 203 -25.35 20.63 4.65
N ALA A 204 -25.34 20.79 5.97
CA ALA A 204 -24.49 20.02 6.87
C ALA A 204 -24.83 18.52 6.82
N PHE A 205 -26.10 18.16 6.91
CA PHE A 205 -26.56 16.77 6.85
C PHE A 205 -26.20 16.12 5.51
N LEU A 206 -26.49 16.79 4.39
CA LEU A 206 -26.14 16.31 3.05
C LEU A 206 -24.63 16.15 2.90
N GLY A 207 -23.84 17.09 3.43
CA GLY A 207 -22.38 17.02 3.47
C GLY A 207 -21.86 15.80 4.22
N VAL A 208 -22.34 15.57 5.45
CA VAL A 208 -21.97 14.39 6.26
C VAL A 208 -22.41 13.10 5.57
N PHE A 209 -23.62 13.05 5.04
CA PHE A 209 -24.14 11.88 4.33
C PHE A 209 -23.30 11.53 3.10
N LEU A 210 -22.90 12.54 2.32
CA LEU A 210 -22.02 12.39 1.15
C LEU A 210 -20.65 11.83 1.57
N LEU A 211 -20.06 12.37 2.64
CA LEU A 211 -18.77 11.92 3.16
C LEU A 211 -18.81 10.48 3.67
N LEU A 212 -19.83 10.13 4.45
CA LEU A 212 -20.03 8.76 4.92
C LEU A 212 -20.26 7.79 3.76
N SER A 213 -21.03 8.19 2.74
CA SER A 213 -21.28 7.38 1.55
C SER A 213 -19.98 7.10 0.78
N ILE A 214 -19.14 8.12 0.58
CA ILE A 214 -17.86 7.97 -0.12
C ILE A 214 -16.88 7.13 0.69
N LEU A 215 -16.83 7.33 2.02
CA LEU A 215 -16.02 6.52 2.92
C LEU A 215 -16.45 5.04 2.87
N ALA A 216 -17.75 4.76 2.92
CA ALA A 216 -18.28 3.40 2.85
C ALA A 216 -17.98 2.72 1.51
N LEU A 217 -18.14 3.44 0.38
CA LEU A 217 -17.86 2.90 -0.95
C LEU A 217 -16.37 2.63 -1.17
N THR A 218 -15.50 3.57 -0.78
CA THR A 218 -14.04 3.42 -0.92
C THR A 218 -13.52 2.32 0.00
N SER A 219 -13.96 2.28 1.27
CA SER A 219 -13.60 1.23 2.23
C SER A 219 -14.03 -0.16 1.73
N ARG A 220 -15.28 -0.33 1.29
CA ARG A 220 -15.76 -1.61 0.74
C ARG A 220 -14.96 -2.07 -0.48
N SER A 221 -14.60 -1.15 -1.37
CA SER A 221 -13.82 -1.45 -2.58
C SER A 221 -12.39 -1.90 -2.24
N ILE A 222 -11.72 -1.16 -1.36
CA ILE A 222 -10.33 -1.43 -0.95
C ILE A 222 -10.26 -2.72 -0.13
N LEU A 223 -11.09 -2.88 0.91
CA LEU A 223 -11.08 -4.07 1.77
C LEU A 223 -11.40 -5.35 1.00
N LYS A 224 -12.35 -5.29 0.04
CA LYS A 224 -12.67 -6.46 -0.80
C LYS A 224 -11.44 -6.95 -1.57
N ASN A 225 -10.65 -6.04 -2.14
CA ASN A 225 -9.48 -6.40 -2.93
C ASN A 225 -8.29 -6.82 -2.05
N ILE A 226 -8.09 -6.19 -0.90
CA ILE A 226 -7.07 -6.60 0.08
C ILE A 226 -7.38 -7.99 0.65
N ASN A 227 -8.64 -8.27 1.00
CA ASN A 227 -9.04 -9.59 1.51
C ASN A 227 -8.86 -10.71 0.47
N ARG A 228 -8.99 -10.40 -0.83
CA ARG A 228 -8.66 -11.35 -1.91
C ARG A 228 -7.17 -11.65 -1.97
N LEU A 229 -6.32 -10.62 -1.90
CA LEU A 229 -4.87 -10.81 -1.80
C LEU A 229 -4.49 -11.64 -0.57
N LYS A 230 -5.09 -11.34 0.59
CA LYS A 230 -4.90 -12.10 1.83
C LYS A 230 -5.27 -13.57 1.65
N SER A 231 -6.45 -13.86 1.10
CA SER A 231 -6.91 -15.24 0.94
C SER A 231 -6.01 -16.08 0.02
N ILE A 232 -5.46 -15.48 -1.04
CA ILE A 232 -4.55 -16.18 -1.96
C ILE A 232 -3.15 -16.32 -1.37
N ALA A 233 -2.69 -15.34 -0.60
CA ALA A 233 -1.46 -15.48 0.20
C ALA A 233 -1.60 -16.58 1.27
N GLU A 234 -2.76 -16.69 1.93
CA GLU A 234 -3.07 -17.78 2.86
C GLU A 234 -3.14 -19.15 2.17
N SER A 235 -3.69 -19.24 0.95
CA SER A 235 -3.66 -20.50 0.20
C SER A 235 -2.24 -20.91 -0.20
N LEU A 236 -1.36 -19.96 -0.50
CA LEU A 236 0.07 -20.25 -0.75
C LEU A 236 0.79 -20.72 0.51
N ALA A 237 0.48 -20.11 1.66
CA ALA A 237 1.04 -20.50 2.95
C ALA A 237 0.45 -21.83 3.49
N SER A 238 -0.58 -22.37 2.84
CA SER A 238 -1.16 -23.67 3.20
C SER A 238 -0.25 -24.83 2.80
N GLU A 239 -0.40 -25.97 3.48
CA GLU A 239 0.47 -27.16 3.39
C GLU A 239 0.67 -27.71 1.97
N GLN A 240 -0.19 -27.36 1.02
CA GLN A 240 -0.12 -27.86 -0.35
C GLN A 240 0.68 -26.93 -1.28
N GLY A 241 0.94 -25.68 -0.86
CA GLY A 241 1.71 -24.71 -1.65
C GLY A 241 1.22 -24.58 -3.08
N ASP A 242 -0.10 -24.51 -3.28
CA ASP A 242 -0.71 -24.53 -4.63
C ASP A 242 -0.38 -23.26 -5.41
N LEU A 243 0.69 -23.36 -6.20
CA LEU A 243 1.18 -22.31 -7.09
C LEU A 243 0.23 -22.08 -8.27
N SER A 244 -0.72 -22.98 -8.55
CA SER A 244 -1.61 -22.93 -9.72
C SER A 244 -2.63 -21.79 -9.63
N ASN A 245 -2.94 -21.35 -8.40
CA ASN A 245 -3.95 -20.31 -8.18
C ASN A 245 -3.36 -18.90 -8.34
N ARG A 246 -3.63 -18.26 -9.48
CA ARG A 246 -3.14 -16.91 -9.80
C ARG A 246 -4.05 -15.82 -9.23
N LEU A 247 -3.46 -14.67 -8.88
CA LEU A 247 -4.22 -13.48 -8.48
C LEU A 247 -4.96 -12.91 -9.69
N ALA A 248 -6.29 -12.82 -9.61
CA ALA A 248 -7.11 -12.21 -10.63
C ALA A 248 -6.82 -10.69 -10.74
N ILE A 249 -6.40 -10.24 -11.93
CA ILE A 249 -6.15 -8.82 -12.23
C ILE A 249 -7.47 -8.17 -12.60
N VAL A 250 -8.24 -7.76 -11.60
CA VAL A 250 -9.60 -7.21 -11.77
C VAL A 250 -9.61 -5.67 -11.89
N SER A 251 -8.52 -5.01 -11.50
CA SER A 251 -8.41 -3.54 -11.49
C SER A 251 -7.25 -3.06 -12.37
N SER A 252 -7.09 -1.74 -12.51
CA SER A 252 -5.94 -1.08 -13.13
C SER A 252 -5.14 -0.23 -12.12
N ASP A 253 -5.48 -0.34 -10.84
CA ASP A 253 -4.88 0.42 -9.74
C ASP A 253 -3.61 -0.24 -9.17
N GLU A 254 -3.15 0.28 -8.03
CA GLU A 254 -2.00 -0.25 -7.30
C GLU A 254 -2.17 -1.72 -6.91
N ILE A 255 -3.40 -2.18 -6.61
CA ILE A 255 -3.67 -3.58 -6.26
C ILE A 255 -3.48 -4.48 -7.49
N ALA A 256 -3.84 -4.01 -8.68
CA ALA A 256 -3.59 -4.73 -9.92
C ALA A 256 -2.10 -4.82 -10.27
N GLN A 257 -1.34 -3.76 -10.01
CA GLN A 257 0.12 -3.79 -10.14
C GLN A 257 0.74 -4.80 -9.18
N THR A 258 0.33 -4.79 -7.91
CA THR A 258 0.75 -5.80 -6.92
C THR A 258 0.38 -7.21 -7.37
N SER A 259 -0.84 -7.41 -7.85
CA SER A 259 -1.30 -8.72 -8.34
C SER A 259 -0.46 -9.24 -9.51
N ARG A 260 -0.10 -8.37 -10.47
CA ARG A 260 0.80 -8.72 -11.57
C ARG A 260 2.18 -9.14 -11.08
N ASN A 261 2.77 -8.39 -10.14
CA ASN A 261 4.09 -8.71 -9.60
C ASN A 261 4.10 -10.04 -8.83
N PHE A 262 3.04 -10.33 -8.08
CA PHE A 262 2.89 -11.63 -7.41
C PHE A 262 2.70 -12.78 -8.40
N ASN A 263 1.94 -12.59 -9.49
CA ASN A 263 1.83 -13.63 -10.53
C ASN A 263 3.18 -13.91 -11.20
N LEU A 264 3.98 -12.87 -11.51
CA LEU A 264 5.34 -13.05 -12.02
C LEU A 264 6.24 -13.80 -11.02
N LEU A 265 6.07 -13.55 -9.72
CA LEU A 265 6.77 -14.28 -8.68
C LEU A 265 6.35 -15.76 -8.68
N PHE A 266 5.06 -16.08 -8.86
CA PHE A 266 4.56 -17.45 -8.98
C PHE A 266 5.15 -18.16 -10.19
N ASP A 267 5.25 -17.49 -11.34
CA ASP A 267 5.87 -18.06 -12.54
C ASP A 267 7.34 -18.46 -12.29
N LYS A 268 8.10 -17.62 -11.57
CA LYS A 268 9.49 -17.92 -11.17
C LYS A 268 9.58 -19.09 -10.18
N PHE A 269 8.66 -19.18 -9.23
CA PHE A 269 8.64 -20.30 -8.28
C PHE A 269 8.30 -21.61 -8.96
N GLU A 270 7.29 -21.62 -9.83
CA GLU A 270 6.90 -22.79 -10.62
C GLU A 270 8.07 -23.29 -11.48
N GLN A 271 8.78 -22.37 -12.15
CA GLN A 271 10.00 -22.68 -12.90
C GLN A 271 11.08 -23.32 -12.01
N ASN A 272 11.33 -22.78 -10.82
CA ASN A 272 12.33 -23.32 -9.90
C ASN A 272 11.95 -24.72 -9.38
N VAL A 273 10.67 -24.97 -9.11
CA VAL A 273 10.18 -26.30 -8.70
C VAL A 273 10.35 -27.32 -9.83
N LEU A 274 10.09 -26.93 -11.08
CA LEU A 274 10.31 -27.79 -12.24
C LEU A 274 11.79 -28.12 -12.43
N LEU A 275 12.66 -27.12 -12.35
CA LEU A 275 14.12 -27.32 -12.41
C LEU A 275 14.60 -28.25 -11.29
N ALA A 276 14.13 -28.07 -10.06
CA ALA A 276 14.48 -28.94 -8.94
C ALA A 276 14.05 -30.40 -9.16
N LYS A 277 12.85 -30.63 -9.71
CA LYS A 277 12.38 -31.98 -10.07
C LYS A 277 13.19 -32.62 -11.20
N GLU A 278 13.58 -31.83 -12.19
CA GLU A 278 14.43 -32.31 -13.28
C GLU A 278 15.82 -32.72 -12.77
N GLU A 279 16.42 -31.89 -11.90
CA GLU A 279 17.69 -32.20 -11.24
C GLU A 279 17.58 -33.42 -10.32
N GLU A 280 16.48 -33.57 -9.57
CA GLU A 280 16.22 -34.78 -8.78
C GLU A 280 16.19 -36.04 -9.66
N LYS A 281 15.57 -35.96 -10.84
CA LYS A 281 15.52 -37.07 -11.80
C LYS A 281 16.90 -37.42 -12.32
N LYS A 282 17.69 -36.42 -12.74
CA LYS A 282 19.08 -36.62 -13.19
C LYS A 282 19.94 -37.25 -12.10
N ILE A 283 19.79 -36.80 -10.86
CA ILE A 283 20.49 -37.38 -9.70
C ILE A 283 20.11 -38.86 -9.51
N LYS A 284 18.82 -39.22 -9.60
CA LYS A 284 18.39 -40.62 -9.47
C LYS A 284 18.98 -41.51 -10.57
N GLU A 285 18.96 -41.05 -11.82
CA GLU A 285 19.53 -41.78 -12.96
C GLU A 285 21.06 -41.94 -12.81
N ALA A 286 21.77 -40.89 -12.41
CA ALA A 286 23.20 -40.94 -12.14
C ALA A 286 23.52 -41.92 -10.99
N ASN A 287 22.72 -41.91 -9.92
CA ASN A 287 22.91 -42.80 -8.77
C ASN A 287 22.79 -44.28 -9.16
N GLU A 288 21.85 -44.62 -10.05
CA GLU A 288 21.69 -45.97 -10.56
C GLU A 288 22.88 -46.44 -11.41
N GLN A 289 23.42 -45.55 -12.26
CA GLN A 289 24.64 -45.82 -13.02
C GLN A 289 25.84 -46.04 -12.10
N ILE A 290 26.00 -45.22 -11.06
CA ILE A 290 27.10 -45.35 -10.10
C ILE A 290 27.02 -46.70 -9.36
N HIS A 291 25.83 -47.14 -8.96
CA HIS A 291 25.66 -48.48 -8.36
C HIS A 291 26.05 -49.62 -9.30
N GLN A 292 25.74 -49.52 -10.59
CA GLN A 292 26.20 -50.52 -11.57
C GLN A 292 27.73 -50.49 -11.73
N HIS A 293 28.33 -49.30 -11.78
CA HIS A 293 29.79 -49.14 -11.79
C HIS A 293 30.44 -49.74 -10.54
N MET A 294 29.85 -49.56 -9.36
CA MET A 294 30.35 -50.14 -8.10
C MET A 294 30.37 -51.67 -8.17
N LYS A 295 29.25 -52.30 -8.61
CA LYS A 295 29.19 -53.77 -8.76
C LYS A 295 30.25 -54.29 -9.73
N ARG A 296 30.45 -53.58 -10.86
CA ARG A 296 31.49 -53.93 -11.84
C ARG A 296 32.90 -53.78 -11.27
N SER A 297 33.16 -52.70 -10.53
CA SER A 297 34.46 -52.47 -9.88
C SER A 297 34.74 -53.56 -8.84
N GLN A 298 33.75 -53.93 -8.02
CA GLN A 298 33.92 -55.00 -7.03
C GLN A 298 34.20 -56.37 -7.66
N LEU A 299 33.48 -56.71 -8.74
CA LEU A 299 33.80 -57.91 -9.55
C LEU A 299 35.23 -57.87 -10.10
N MET A 300 35.70 -56.70 -10.54
CA MET A 300 37.06 -56.53 -11.06
C MET A 300 38.12 -56.65 -9.97
N ILE A 301 37.84 -56.17 -8.74
CA ILE A 301 38.70 -56.37 -7.57
C ILE A 301 38.82 -57.86 -7.28
N SER A 302 37.70 -58.60 -7.16
CA SER A 302 37.72 -60.04 -6.88
C SER A 302 38.43 -60.84 -7.98
N LEU A 303 38.21 -60.49 -9.25
CA LEU A 303 38.91 -61.12 -10.37
C LEU A 303 40.43 -60.84 -10.30
N THR A 304 40.81 -59.61 -9.98
CA THR A 304 42.22 -59.21 -9.86
C THR A 304 42.89 -59.89 -8.68
N ASP A 305 42.20 -60.08 -7.55
CA ASP A 305 42.70 -60.80 -6.38
C ASP A 305 42.97 -62.26 -6.72
N LEU A 306 42.02 -62.92 -7.41
CA LEU A 306 42.17 -64.29 -7.89
C LEU A 306 43.32 -64.42 -8.91
N MET A 307 43.46 -63.46 -9.83
CA MET A 307 44.56 -63.45 -10.80
C MET A 307 45.92 -63.21 -10.13
N SER A 308 46.01 -62.31 -9.15
CA SER A 308 47.22 -62.09 -8.35
C SER A 308 47.60 -63.33 -7.55
N GLU A 309 46.64 -63.97 -6.88
CA GLU A 309 46.87 -65.20 -6.13
C GLU A 309 47.35 -66.33 -7.07
N GLY A 310 46.69 -66.51 -8.22
CA GLY A 310 47.08 -67.48 -9.24
C GLY A 310 48.46 -67.20 -9.85
N ALA A 311 48.78 -65.95 -10.15
CA ALA A 311 50.09 -65.56 -10.70
C ALA A 311 51.22 -65.73 -9.66
N ILE A 312 50.97 -65.40 -8.39
CA ILE A 312 51.91 -65.60 -7.28
C ILE A 312 52.15 -67.10 -7.05
N HIS A 313 51.09 -67.91 -6.96
CA HIS A 313 51.23 -69.36 -6.81
C HIS A 313 51.90 -70.01 -8.03
N GLY A 314 51.54 -69.58 -9.24
CA GLY A 314 52.18 -70.03 -10.47
C GLY A 314 53.67 -69.70 -10.47
N SER A 315 54.03 -68.46 -10.11
CA SER A 315 55.43 -68.02 -9.99
C SER A 315 56.20 -68.83 -8.95
N LEU A 316 55.64 -69.02 -7.76
CA LEU A 316 56.24 -69.80 -6.68
C LEU A 316 56.38 -71.29 -7.01
N ALA A 317 55.44 -71.90 -7.74
CA ALA A 317 55.52 -73.30 -8.15
C ALA A 317 56.51 -73.51 -9.32
N ILE A 318 56.62 -72.51 -10.20
CA ILE A 318 57.54 -72.53 -11.33
C ILE A 318 58.98 -72.31 -10.84
N GLN A 319 59.21 -71.55 -9.76
CA GLN A 319 60.55 -71.21 -9.29
C GLN A 319 61.44 -72.44 -8.94
N PRO A 320 61.01 -73.43 -8.12
CA PRO A 320 61.79 -74.65 -7.88
C PRO A 320 61.96 -75.48 -9.15
N THR A 321 60.92 -75.54 -9.99
CA THR A 321 60.91 -76.30 -11.25
C THR A 321 61.91 -75.70 -12.24
N MET A 322 61.96 -74.38 -12.37
CA MET A 322 62.94 -73.64 -13.18
C MET A 322 64.34 -73.83 -12.62
N GLN A 323 64.53 -73.73 -11.31
CA GLN A 323 65.85 -73.91 -10.70
C GLN A 323 66.37 -75.35 -10.91
N THR A 324 65.47 -76.34 -10.81
CA THR A 324 65.77 -77.73 -11.14
C THR A 324 66.05 -77.90 -12.62
N THR A 325 65.25 -77.30 -13.50
CA THR A 325 65.40 -77.38 -14.95
C THR A 325 66.73 -76.75 -15.40
N ILE A 326 67.04 -75.54 -14.93
CA ILE A 326 68.32 -74.87 -15.13
C ILE A 326 69.47 -75.74 -14.60
N GLY A 327 69.34 -76.32 -13.41
CA GLY A 327 70.34 -77.22 -12.84
C GLY A 327 70.54 -78.51 -13.66
N THR A 328 69.47 -79.12 -14.15
CA THR A 328 69.55 -80.29 -15.05
C THR A 328 70.14 -79.92 -16.39
N LEU A 329 69.78 -78.77 -16.96
CA LEU A 329 70.32 -78.27 -18.22
C LEU A 329 71.82 -77.95 -18.09
N GLN A 330 72.25 -77.34 -17.00
CA GLN A 330 73.68 -77.14 -16.67
C GLN A 330 74.41 -78.48 -16.51
N SER A 331 73.76 -79.47 -15.90
CA SER A 331 74.32 -80.81 -15.77
C SER A 331 74.46 -81.50 -17.13
N ILE A 332 73.51 -81.32 -18.05
CA ILE A 332 73.60 -81.77 -19.45
C ILE A 332 74.76 -81.07 -20.15
N LEU A 333 74.92 -79.75 -20.01
CA LEU A 333 76.05 -79.02 -20.59
C LEU A 333 77.39 -79.56 -20.09
N LYS A 334 77.51 -79.80 -18.78
CA LYS A 334 78.72 -80.38 -18.19
C LYS A 334 78.96 -81.81 -18.65
N LEU A 335 77.90 -82.62 -18.78
CA LEU A 335 78.00 -83.99 -19.30
C LEU A 335 78.39 -83.99 -20.79
N ASN A 336 77.89 -83.05 -21.59
CA ASN A 336 78.30 -82.86 -22.98
C ASN A 336 79.75 -82.44 -23.09
N ASP A 337 80.21 -81.51 -22.25
CA ASP A 337 81.61 -81.09 -22.18
C ASP A 337 82.53 -82.28 -21.81
N GLN A 338 82.14 -83.08 -20.82
CA GLN A 338 82.85 -84.32 -20.47
C GLN A 338 82.81 -85.36 -21.59
N THR A 339 81.70 -85.48 -22.31
CA THR A 339 81.56 -86.41 -23.44
C THR A 339 82.44 -85.97 -24.60
N SER A 340 82.52 -84.68 -24.88
CA SER A 340 83.45 -84.08 -25.86
C SER A 340 84.91 -84.44 -25.52
N ILE A 341 85.30 -84.33 -24.25
CA ILE A 341 86.63 -84.73 -23.77
C ILE A 341 86.88 -86.25 -23.92
N VAL A 342 85.89 -87.10 -23.61
CA VAL A 342 86.02 -88.57 -23.75
C VAL A 342 86.16 -88.97 -25.22
N VAL A 343 85.40 -88.36 -26.13
CA VAL A 343 85.49 -88.59 -27.57
C VAL A 343 86.89 -88.33 -28.10
N GLN A 344 87.52 -87.24 -27.65
CA GLN A 344 88.86 -86.86 -28.09
C GLN A 344 89.95 -87.85 -27.65
N ASN A 345 89.68 -88.72 -26.66
CA ASN A 345 90.61 -89.73 -26.17
C ASN A 345 90.52 -91.10 -26.91
N VAL A 346 89.59 -91.32 -27.85
CA VAL A 346 89.33 -92.62 -28.50
C VAL A 346 90.23 -92.91 -29.73
N HIS A 347 91.36 -92.23 -29.89
CA HIS A 347 92.19 -92.30 -31.11
C HIS A 347 92.94 -93.63 -31.39
N GLN A 348 92.74 -94.71 -30.63
CA GLN A 348 93.65 -95.86 -30.67
C GLN A 348 92.99 -97.25 -30.57
N SER A 349 92.01 -97.60 -31.44
CA SER A 349 91.77 -99.00 -31.85
C SER A 349 90.89 -99.11 -33.12
N THR A 350 91.06 -100.18 -33.88
CA THR A 350 90.65 -100.46 -35.27
C THR A 350 89.13 -100.57 -35.56
N ALA A 351 88.28 -99.90 -34.79
CA ALA A 351 86.83 -99.71 -35.03
C ALA A 351 86.51 -98.30 -35.58
N ILE A 352 87.40 -97.75 -36.42
CA ILE A 352 87.61 -96.30 -36.55
C ILE A 352 86.54 -95.55 -37.35
N ASN A 353 85.98 -96.07 -38.45
CA ASN A 353 85.12 -95.22 -39.29
C ASN A 353 83.70 -94.98 -38.75
N ILE A 354 83.03 -96.02 -38.22
CA ILE A 354 81.69 -95.86 -37.65
C ILE A 354 81.75 -95.09 -36.34
N LEU A 355 82.74 -95.37 -35.48
CA LEU A 355 82.91 -94.62 -34.24
C LEU A 355 83.31 -93.17 -34.49
N LYS A 356 84.14 -92.89 -35.50
CA LYS A 356 84.47 -91.52 -35.90
C LYS A 356 83.26 -90.76 -36.44
N GLN A 357 82.48 -91.37 -37.31
CA GLN A 357 81.25 -90.75 -37.81
C GLN A 357 80.24 -90.51 -36.68
N ASN A 358 80.04 -91.50 -35.80
CA ASN A 358 79.17 -91.33 -34.64
C ASN A 358 79.70 -90.28 -33.66
N ALA A 359 81.02 -90.16 -33.49
CA ALA A 359 81.65 -89.14 -32.68
C ALA A 359 81.49 -87.73 -33.26
N GLU A 360 81.68 -87.57 -34.57
CA GLU A 360 81.47 -86.29 -35.27
C GLU A 360 79.99 -85.87 -35.20
N THR A 361 79.05 -86.81 -35.45
CA THR A 361 77.61 -86.55 -35.28
C THR A 361 77.25 -86.26 -33.82
N MET A 362 77.92 -86.87 -32.85
CA MET A 362 77.70 -86.60 -31.43
C MET A 362 78.24 -85.24 -31.00
N VAL A 363 79.37 -84.79 -31.54
CA VAL A 363 79.90 -83.43 -31.32
C VAL A 363 78.98 -82.38 -31.94
N GLU A 364 78.55 -82.58 -33.19
CA GLU A 364 77.60 -81.68 -33.86
C GLU A 364 76.25 -81.65 -33.11
N SER A 365 75.75 -82.81 -32.68
CA SER A 365 74.56 -82.91 -31.83
C SER A 365 74.76 -82.25 -30.46
N SER A 366 75.97 -82.31 -29.90
CA SER A 366 76.32 -81.66 -28.63
C SER A 366 76.33 -80.14 -28.75
N GLU A 367 76.94 -79.58 -29.79
CA GLU A 367 76.93 -78.13 -30.07
C GLU A 367 75.52 -77.60 -30.34
N SER A 368 74.73 -78.38 -31.09
CA SER A 368 73.32 -78.09 -31.32
C SER A 368 72.52 -78.12 -30.01
N THR A 369 72.74 -79.14 -29.17
CA THR A 369 72.10 -79.26 -27.85
C THR A 369 72.49 -78.09 -26.95
N GLU A 370 73.75 -77.67 -26.91
CA GLU A 370 74.19 -76.50 -26.13
C GLU A 370 73.47 -75.23 -26.57
N THR A 371 73.30 -75.04 -27.89
CA THR A 371 72.56 -73.91 -28.44
C THR A 371 71.09 -73.94 -28.02
N TYR A 372 70.43 -75.09 -28.12
CA TYR A 372 69.04 -75.26 -27.66
C TYR A 372 68.87 -75.05 -26.15
N VAL A 373 69.84 -75.52 -25.36
CA VAL A 373 69.84 -75.34 -23.90
C VAL A 373 69.99 -73.86 -23.56
N LYS A 374 70.93 -73.13 -24.18
CA LYS A 374 71.11 -71.69 -23.96
C LYS A 374 69.86 -70.90 -24.34
N ALA A 375 69.27 -71.19 -25.50
CA ALA A 375 67.99 -70.60 -25.90
C ALA A 375 66.87 -70.90 -24.88
N SER A 376 66.76 -72.13 -24.41
CA SER A 376 65.73 -72.51 -23.42
C SER A 376 65.91 -71.82 -22.08
N VAL A 377 67.15 -71.64 -21.60
CA VAL A 377 67.43 -70.88 -20.37
C VAL A 377 67.06 -69.41 -20.55
N GLN A 378 67.35 -68.84 -21.72
CA GLN A 378 67.01 -67.44 -22.01
C GLN A 378 65.49 -67.22 -22.09
N GLU A 379 64.75 -68.12 -22.74
CA GLU A 379 63.28 -68.09 -22.78
C GLU A 379 62.68 -68.22 -21.37
N VAL A 380 63.26 -69.06 -20.52
CA VAL A 380 62.84 -69.25 -19.12
C VAL A 380 63.03 -67.98 -18.28
N GLU A 381 64.17 -67.29 -18.39
CA GLU A 381 64.37 -66.02 -17.68
C GLU A 381 63.45 -64.91 -18.22
N CYS A 382 63.25 -64.84 -19.54
CA CYS A 382 62.30 -63.91 -20.17
C CYS A 382 60.85 -64.14 -19.69
N PHE A 383 60.44 -65.41 -19.58
CA PHE A 383 59.13 -65.78 -19.04
C PHE A 383 58.97 -65.36 -17.58
N LYS A 384 60.01 -65.53 -16.76
CA LYS A 384 60.01 -65.11 -15.35
C LYS A 384 59.90 -63.59 -15.20
N GLU A 385 60.61 -62.82 -16.02
CA GLU A 385 60.47 -61.35 -16.06
C GLU A 385 59.05 -60.94 -16.43
N SER A 386 58.48 -61.56 -17.48
CA SER A 386 57.10 -61.30 -17.92
C SER A 386 56.06 -61.62 -16.83
N LEU A 387 56.28 -62.70 -16.06
CA LEU A 387 55.40 -63.08 -14.95
C LEU A 387 55.51 -62.11 -13.75
N GLY A 388 56.72 -61.59 -13.49
CA GLY A 388 56.95 -60.53 -12.50
C GLY A 388 56.25 -59.23 -12.88
N GLU A 389 56.30 -58.85 -14.16
CA GLU A 389 55.59 -57.68 -14.69
C GLU A 389 54.07 -57.87 -14.59
N LEU A 390 53.55 -59.05 -14.96
CA LEU A 390 52.13 -59.37 -14.81
C LEU A 390 51.65 -59.22 -13.35
N THR A 391 52.43 -59.73 -12.40
CA THR A 391 52.11 -59.64 -10.96
C THR A 391 52.14 -58.19 -10.46
N THR A 392 53.09 -57.39 -10.94
CA THR A 392 53.19 -55.96 -10.60
C THR A 392 52.00 -55.19 -11.15
N ASN A 393 51.64 -55.44 -12.42
CA ASN A 393 50.51 -54.81 -13.09
C ASN A 393 49.18 -55.21 -12.45
N ALA A 394 49.00 -56.49 -12.10
CA ALA A 394 47.82 -56.96 -11.37
C ALA A 394 47.66 -56.25 -10.01
N ASN A 395 48.76 -56.06 -9.27
CA ASN A 395 48.73 -55.33 -8.01
C ASN A 395 48.43 -53.83 -8.18
N ALA A 396 48.94 -53.20 -9.24
CA ALA A 396 48.61 -51.82 -9.57
C ALA A 396 47.11 -51.66 -9.89
N ILE A 397 46.58 -52.52 -10.77
CA ILE A 397 45.15 -52.57 -11.13
C ILE A 397 44.28 -52.79 -9.89
N ARG A 398 44.70 -53.66 -8.95
CA ARG A 398 43.99 -53.89 -7.69
C ARG A 398 43.90 -52.62 -6.85
N ARG A 399 45.03 -51.89 -6.71
CA ARG A 399 45.09 -50.65 -5.93
C ARG A 399 44.23 -49.57 -6.55
N GLU A 400 44.30 -49.38 -7.87
CA GLU A 400 43.47 -48.41 -8.58
C GLU A 400 41.98 -48.72 -8.46
N ASN A 401 41.58 -49.99 -8.63
CA ASN A 401 40.18 -50.38 -8.46
C ASN A 401 39.67 -50.16 -7.03
N LEU A 402 40.50 -50.39 -6.01
CA LEU A 402 40.12 -50.09 -4.62
C LEU A 402 39.89 -48.58 -4.41
N LEU A 403 40.75 -47.72 -4.97
CA LEU A 403 40.58 -46.27 -4.89
C LEU A 403 39.29 -45.83 -5.60
N ILE A 404 39.05 -46.32 -6.82
CA ILE A 404 37.81 -46.05 -7.56
C ILE A 404 36.58 -46.50 -6.77
N SER A 405 36.65 -47.67 -6.12
CA SER A 405 35.55 -48.16 -5.29
C SER A 405 35.27 -47.26 -4.09
N TYR A 406 36.28 -46.67 -3.46
CA TYR A 406 36.10 -45.71 -2.37
C TYR A 406 35.52 -44.37 -2.86
N ASP A 407 36.01 -43.85 -3.98
CA ASP A 407 35.49 -42.62 -4.56
C ASP A 407 34.01 -42.78 -4.94
N ILE A 408 33.66 -43.90 -5.58
CA ILE A 408 32.27 -44.26 -5.88
C ILE A 408 31.41 -44.30 -4.61
N PHE A 409 31.90 -44.94 -3.55
CA PHE A 409 31.16 -45.03 -2.28
C PHE A 409 30.90 -43.64 -1.66
N ILE A 410 31.91 -42.77 -1.64
CA ILE A 410 31.80 -41.42 -1.09
C ILE A 410 30.79 -40.59 -1.91
N GLU A 411 30.83 -40.67 -3.23
CA GLU A 411 29.88 -39.94 -4.08
C GLU A 411 28.44 -40.46 -3.91
N LEU A 412 28.23 -41.77 -3.82
CA LEU A 412 26.93 -42.35 -3.48
C LEU A 412 26.43 -41.84 -2.13
N ALA A 413 27.29 -41.78 -1.10
CA ALA A 413 26.91 -41.31 0.22
C ALA A 413 26.52 -39.82 0.23
N LYS A 414 27.23 -38.98 -0.54
CA LYS A 414 26.85 -37.57 -0.71
C LYS A 414 25.51 -37.42 -1.41
N LEU A 415 25.25 -38.20 -2.47
CA LEU A 415 23.98 -38.17 -3.19
C LEU A 415 22.82 -38.64 -2.30
N ASP A 416 22.99 -39.70 -1.53
CA ASP A 416 21.97 -40.19 -0.59
C ASP A 416 21.65 -39.13 0.47
N HIS A 417 22.67 -38.42 0.99
CA HIS A 417 22.47 -37.31 1.91
C HIS A 417 21.75 -36.11 1.24
N ILE A 418 22.03 -35.81 -0.03
CA ILE A 418 21.29 -34.78 -0.77
C ILE A 418 19.81 -35.18 -0.91
N ILE A 419 19.53 -36.43 -1.28
CA ILE A 419 18.16 -36.97 -1.38
C ILE A 419 17.46 -36.91 -0.02
N PHE A 420 18.15 -37.28 1.06
CA PHE A 420 17.62 -37.17 2.42
C PHE A 420 17.20 -35.73 2.74
N LYS A 421 18.06 -34.74 2.45
CA LYS A 421 17.75 -33.32 2.68
C LYS A 421 16.60 -32.83 1.81
N LEU A 422 16.56 -33.23 0.53
CA LEU A 422 15.46 -32.87 -0.36
C LEU A 422 14.12 -33.43 0.13
N ASN A 423 14.11 -34.68 0.60
CA ASN A 423 12.92 -35.28 1.22
C ASN A 423 12.54 -34.57 2.52
N ALA A 424 13.51 -34.16 3.34
CA ALA A 424 13.28 -33.40 4.55
C ALA A 424 12.65 -32.04 4.25
N TYR A 425 13.19 -31.31 3.28
CA TYR A 425 12.60 -30.05 2.82
C TYR A 425 11.20 -30.27 2.25
N ASN A 426 10.99 -31.27 1.40
CA ASN A 426 9.68 -31.59 0.83
C ASN A 426 8.65 -31.92 1.92
N THR A 427 9.05 -32.66 2.96
CA THR A 427 8.19 -32.98 4.12
C THR A 427 7.83 -31.73 4.91
N LEU A 428 8.82 -30.86 5.15
CA LEU A 428 8.64 -29.61 5.88
C LEU A 428 7.75 -28.64 5.09
N PHE A 429 7.89 -28.59 3.76
CA PHE A 429 7.03 -27.81 2.87
C PHE A 429 5.60 -28.37 2.78
N LYS A 430 5.43 -29.70 2.83
CA LYS A 430 4.12 -30.37 2.80
C LYS A 430 3.45 -30.50 4.17
N ASN A 431 4.12 -30.05 5.23
CA ASN A 431 3.74 -30.24 6.64
C ASN A 431 3.35 -31.69 6.99
N ASP A 432 4.00 -32.68 6.36
CA ASP A 432 3.65 -34.08 6.55
C ASP A 432 4.37 -34.68 7.76
N ALA A 433 3.77 -34.52 8.94
CA ALA A 433 4.32 -35.04 10.19
C ALA A 433 4.38 -36.58 10.28
N LYS A 434 3.85 -37.32 9.31
CA LYS A 434 3.88 -38.79 9.28
C LYS A 434 5.07 -39.35 8.51
N THR A 435 5.82 -38.50 7.81
CA THR A 435 6.99 -38.96 7.06
C THR A 435 8.08 -39.42 8.01
N THR A 436 8.45 -40.70 7.92
CA THR A 436 9.54 -41.29 8.68
C THR A 436 10.85 -41.14 7.92
N PHE A 437 11.84 -40.50 8.54
CA PHE A 437 13.20 -40.44 8.01
C PHE A 437 13.96 -41.69 8.45
N GLY A 438 14.71 -42.28 7.52
CA GLY A 438 15.66 -43.34 7.87
C GLY A 438 16.73 -42.78 8.80
N ASP A 439 17.12 -43.57 9.80
CA ASP A 439 18.25 -43.25 10.68
C ASP A 439 19.55 -43.84 10.11
N HIS A 440 20.65 -43.67 10.85
CA HIS A 440 21.96 -44.22 10.49
C HIS A 440 22.00 -45.76 10.44
N HIS A 441 20.95 -46.47 10.87
CA HIS A 441 20.81 -47.92 10.74
C HIS A 441 19.96 -48.34 9.53
N GLN A 442 19.33 -47.39 8.82
CA GLN A 442 18.52 -47.62 7.62
C GLN A 442 19.19 -47.06 6.35
N CYS A 443 20.48 -46.76 6.39
CA CYS A 443 21.24 -46.27 5.25
C CYS A 443 21.20 -47.29 4.10
N ARG A 444 20.86 -46.84 2.88
CA ARG A 444 20.74 -47.72 1.69
C ARG A 444 22.07 -48.28 1.20
N LEU A 445 23.19 -47.76 1.72
CA LEU A 445 24.55 -48.15 1.36
C LEU A 445 25.14 -49.22 2.31
N GLY A 446 24.36 -49.69 3.29
CA GLY A 446 24.77 -50.72 4.25
C GLY A 446 25.20 -50.14 5.58
#